data_AF-A0A3A8HN66-F1
#
_entry.id   AF-A0A3A8HN66-F1
#
_cell.length_a   1.000
_cell.length_b   1.000
_cell.length_c   1.000
_cell.angle_alpha   90.00
_cell.angle_beta   90.00
_cell.angle_gamma   90.00
#
_symmetry.space_group_name_H-M   'P 1'
#
loop_
_entity.id
_entity.type
_entity.pdbx_description
1 polymer ?
#
loop_
_entity_poly.entity_id
_entity_poly.type
_entity_poly.pdbx_seq_one_letter_code
_entity_poly.pdbx_strand_id
1 'polypeptide(L)'
;KLAKRKGTQLCLFNPLAIKIILEGGNTMNYRIEETGKQRFIAKVRAFSNEIMNEAGNHDIPDFWGECHKEHLVEEIRNMRPDGKKDLYGLCSPTKKNETTFDYGIGVLIDEDTHIDNEEAMLKKGYRIW
;
A
#
# COMPACT_ATOMS: atom_id res chain seq x y z
N LYS A 1 -29.04 44.34 -25.75
CA LYS A 1 -27.72 43.94 -26.29
C LYS A 1 -27.01 45.19 -26.81
N LEU A 2 -26.17 45.85 -25.99
CA LEU A 2 -25.35 46.97 -26.47
C LEU A 2 -24.08 46.42 -27.10
N ALA A 3 -23.88 46.68 -28.39
CA ALA A 3 -22.67 46.33 -29.11
C ALA A 3 -21.50 47.21 -28.66
N LYS A 4 -20.34 46.60 -28.38
CA LYS A 4 -19.10 47.30 -28.00
C LYS A 4 -18.54 48.08 -29.20
N ARG A 5 -18.23 49.37 -29.02
CA ARG A 5 -17.55 50.20 -30.04
C ARG A 5 -16.08 49.79 -30.17
N LYS A 6 -15.55 49.81 -31.41
CA LYS A 6 -14.13 49.59 -31.71
C LYS A 6 -13.28 50.64 -30.99
N GLY A 7 -12.25 50.18 -30.25
CA GLY A 7 -11.26 51.05 -29.59
C GLY A 7 -11.45 51.30 -28.09
N THR A 8 -12.51 50.76 -27.46
CA THR A 8 -12.71 50.90 -26.01
C THR A 8 -11.85 49.90 -25.23
N GLN A 9 -11.05 50.39 -24.28
CA GLN A 9 -10.24 49.56 -23.38
C GLN A 9 -11.17 48.68 -22.52
N LEU A 10 -11.01 47.37 -22.63
CA LEU A 10 -11.76 46.40 -21.84
C LEU A 10 -11.05 46.20 -20.50
N CYS A 11 -11.62 46.74 -19.42
CA CYS A 11 -11.18 46.40 -18.07
C CYS A 11 -11.73 45.02 -17.69
N LEU A 12 -10.85 44.02 -17.71
CA LEU A 12 -11.10 42.70 -17.11
C LEU A 12 -10.73 42.78 -15.63
N PHE A 13 -11.72 42.99 -14.77
CA PHE A 13 -11.56 42.83 -13.34
C PHE A 13 -11.97 41.39 -12.98
N ASN A 14 -10.99 40.54 -12.68
CA ASN A 14 -11.25 39.24 -12.08
C ASN A 14 -11.33 39.46 -10.56
N PRO A 15 -12.53 39.43 -9.95
CA PRO A 15 -12.63 39.56 -8.50
C PRO A 15 -11.89 38.42 -7.80
N LEU A 16 -11.27 38.71 -6.66
CA LEU A 16 -10.64 37.71 -5.82
C LEU A 16 -11.71 36.71 -5.34
N ALA A 17 -11.60 35.45 -5.77
CA ALA A 17 -12.45 34.37 -5.32
C ALA A 17 -11.71 33.57 -4.24
N ILE A 18 -12.24 33.58 -3.01
CA ILE A 18 -11.75 32.74 -1.90
C ILE A 18 -12.66 31.52 -1.82
N LYS A 19 -12.11 30.33 -2.04
CA LYS A 19 -12.82 29.06 -1.85
C LYS A 19 -12.34 28.43 -0.55
N ILE A 20 -13.19 28.42 0.47
CA ILE A 20 -12.92 27.77 1.76
C ILE A 20 -13.59 26.39 1.73
N ILE A 21 -12.81 25.33 1.92
CA ILE A 21 -13.32 23.98 2.11
C ILE A 21 -13.20 23.68 3.61
N LEU A 22 -14.32 23.38 4.26
CA LEU A 22 -14.40 23.01 5.67
C LEU A 22 -14.63 21.51 5.73
N GLU A 23 -13.57 20.76 6.04
CA GLU A 23 -13.64 19.31 6.24
C GLU A 23 -13.70 19.02 7.74
N GLY A 24 -14.74 18.32 8.19
CA GLY A 24 -14.81 17.78 9.55
C GLY A 24 -14.03 16.48 9.61
N GLY A 25 -12.97 16.42 10.43
CA GLY A 25 -12.24 15.18 10.67
C GLY A 25 -13.07 14.19 11.49
N ASN A 26 -13.08 12.91 11.11
CA ASN A 26 -13.58 11.86 11.98
C ASN A 26 -12.58 11.62 13.12
N THR A 27 -13.06 11.55 14.36
CA THR A 27 -12.20 11.16 15.48
C THR A 27 -11.79 9.70 15.31
N MET A 28 -10.50 9.47 15.07
CA MET A 28 -9.92 8.12 15.00
C MET A 28 -9.48 7.70 16.40
N ASN A 29 -10.10 6.65 16.94
CA ASN A 29 -9.65 6.05 18.19
C ASN A 29 -8.33 5.32 17.92
N TYR A 30 -7.24 5.76 18.54
CA TYR A 30 -5.93 5.12 18.44
C TYR A 30 -5.44 4.67 19.82
N ARG A 31 -4.61 3.62 19.84
CA ARG A 31 -3.99 3.06 21.03
C ARG A 31 -2.51 2.83 20.75
N ILE A 32 -1.66 3.17 21.71
CA ILE A 32 -0.24 2.82 21.68
C ILE A 32 -0.10 1.47 22.36
N GLU A 33 0.45 0.49 21.65
CA GLU A 33 0.69 -0.86 22.17
C GLU A 33 2.10 -1.31 21.86
N GLU A 34 2.70 -2.04 22.80
CA GLU A 34 3.93 -2.77 22.55
C GLU A 34 3.58 -4.18 22.09
N THR A 35 3.72 -4.43 20.80
CA THR A 35 3.61 -5.75 20.22
C THR A 35 5.00 -6.36 20.13
N GLY A 36 5.17 -7.60 20.62
CA GLY A 36 6.43 -8.32 20.50
C GLY A 36 6.85 -8.55 19.04
N LYS A 37 8.03 -9.16 18.84
CA LYS A 37 8.50 -9.54 17.51
C LYS A 37 7.59 -10.62 16.93
N GLN A 38 7.09 -10.39 15.72
CA GLN A 38 6.37 -11.36 14.92
C GLN A 38 7.22 -11.69 13.70
N ARG A 39 7.11 -12.95 13.23
CA ARG A 39 7.78 -13.41 12.01
C ARG A 39 6.73 -13.75 10.98
N PHE A 40 7.04 -13.51 9.72
CA PHE A 40 6.15 -13.81 8.61
C PHE A 40 6.90 -14.55 7.51
N ILE A 41 6.20 -15.38 6.75
CA ILE A 41 6.66 -15.82 5.44
C ILE A 41 5.84 -15.06 4.40
N ALA A 42 6.53 -14.35 3.50
CA ALA A 42 5.89 -13.44 2.57
C ALA A 42 6.47 -13.52 1.17
N LYS A 43 5.61 -13.29 0.16
CA LYS A 43 6.05 -12.95 -1.18
C LYS A 43 6.39 -11.47 -1.21
N VAL A 44 7.63 -11.12 -1.53
CA VAL A 44 8.12 -9.73 -1.40
C VAL A 44 8.48 -9.15 -2.77
N ARG A 45 8.11 -7.89 -2.99
CA ARG A 45 8.50 -7.08 -4.15
C ARG A 45 8.92 -5.70 -3.66
N ALA A 46 9.99 -5.16 -4.27
CA ALA A 46 10.41 -3.79 -4.05
C ALA A 46 9.61 -2.84 -4.95
N PHE A 47 9.09 -1.76 -4.37
CA PHE A 47 8.32 -0.73 -5.05
C PHE A 47 8.99 0.63 -4.90
N SER A 48 8.86 1.50 -5.90
CA SER A 48 9.39 2.87 -5.83
C SER A 48 8.71 3.66 -4.72
N ASN A 49 9.46 4.47 -3.97
CA ASN A 49 8.86 5.36 -2.96
C ASN A 49 7.89 6.38 -3.56
N GLU A 50 8.03 6.67 -4.85
CA GLU A 50 7.18 7.63 -5.57
C GLU A 50 5.72 7.18 -5.66
N ILE A 51 5.46 5.86 -5.59
CA ILE A 51 4.10 5.31 -5.72
C ILE A 51 3.17 5.74 -4.59
N MET A 52 3.74 6.13 -3.43
CA MET A 52 2.97 6.59 -2.27
C MET A 52 2.31 7.95 -2.51
N ASN A 53 2.85 8.76 -3.43
CA ASN A 53 2.41 10.13 -3.68
C ASN A 53 1.70 10.29 -5.03
N GLU A 54 1.68 9.23 -5.86
CA GLU A 54 1.09 9.26 -7.18
C GLU A 54 -0.42 8.99 -7.12
N ALA A 55 -1.21 9.98 -7.48
CA ALA A 55 -2.66 9.86 -7.53
C ALA A 55 -3.09 8.85 -8.61
N GLY A 56 -3.78 7.79 -8.20
CA GLY A 56 -4.20 6.72 -9.11
C GLY A 56 -3.11 5.66 -9.36
N ASN A 57 -2.10 5.56 -8.50
CA ASN A 57 -1.20 4.40 -8.53
C ASN A 57 -1.95 3.12 -8.11
N HIS A 58 -1.69 2.02 -8.82
CA HIS A 58 -2.31 0.72 -8.57
C HIS A 58 -1.29 -0.42 -8.37
N ASP A 59 -0.02 -0.10 -8.14
CA ASP A 59 1.05 -1.11 -8.13
C ASP A 59 0.89 -2.15 -7.00
N ILE A 60 0.50 -1.71 -5.81
CA ILE A 60 0.23 -2.62 -4.67
C ILE A 60 -1.05 -3.44 -4.93
N PRO A 61 -2.21 -2.85 -5.28
CA PRO A 61 -3.38 -3.61 -5.71
C PRO A 61 -3.12 -4.63 -6.82
N ASP A 62 -2.37 -4.24 -7.86
CA ASP A 62 -2.02 -5.12 -8.98
C ASP A 62 -1.12 -6.27 -8.53
N PHE A 63 -0.20 -6.01 -7.60
CA PHE A 63 0.62 -7.05 -6.99
C PHE A 63 -0.20 -8.06 -6.17
N TRP A 64 -1.22 -7.60 -5.43
CA TRP A 64 -2.18 -8.51 -4.80
C TRP A 64 -2.92 -9.35 -5.83
N GLY A 65 -3.40 -8.73 -6.92
CA GLY A 65 -4.10 -9.41 -8.01
C GLY A 65 -3.24 -10.47 -8.70
N GLU A 66 -1.98 -10.15 -8.99
CA GLU A 66 -0.98 -11.08 -9.54
C GLU A 66 -0.75 -12.26 -8.60
N CYS A 67 -0.51 -12.00 -7.31
CA CYS A 67 -0.23 -13.05 -6.34
C CYS A 67 -1.40 -14.03 -6.17
N HIS A 68 -2.65 -13.54 -6.22
CA HIS A 68 -3.82 -14.41 -6.20
C HIS A 68 -3.99 -15.18 -7.51
N LYS A 69 -3.81 -14.52 -8.66
CA LYS A 69 -3.92 -15.15 -9.98
C LYS A 69 -2.91 -16.28 -10.16
N GLU A 70 -1.71 -16.12 -9.62
CA GLU A 70 -0.63 -17.10 -9.68
C GLU A 70 -0.63 -18.10 -8.51
N HIS A 71 -1.65 -18.05 -7.64
CA HIS A 71 -1.79 -18.90 -6.45
C HIS A 71 -0.63 -18.81 -5.43
N LEU A 72 0.13 -17.71 -5.45
CA LEU A 72 1.29 -17.51 -4.58
C LEU A 72 0.89 -17.30 -3.12
N VAL A 73 -0.24 -16.63 -2.88
CA VAL A 73 -0.72 -16.42 -1.50
C VAL A 73 -1.41 -17.65 -0.95
N GLU A 74 -2.08 -18.43 -1.79
CA GLU A 74 -2.70 -19.69 -1.42
C GLU A 74 -1.67 -20.72 -0.95
N GLU A 75 -0.48 -20.75 -1.56
CA GLU A 75 0.62 -21.63 -1.16
C GLU A 75 1.02 -21.40 0.31
N ILE A 76 1.21 -20.14 0.72
CA ILE A 76 1.56 -19.79 2.11
C ILE A 76 0.36 -19.84 3.05
N ARG A 77 -0.86 -19.56 2.58
CA ARG A 77 -2.09 -19.70 3.41
C ARG A 77 -2.36 -21.14 3.80
N ASN A 78 -2.02 -22.09 2.93
CA ASN A 78 -2.23 -23.51 3.21
C ASN A 78 -1.23 -24.08 4.22
N MET A 79 -0.17 -23.33 4.58
CA MET A 79 0.71 -23.66 5.71
C MET A 79 0.04 -23.46 7.07
N ARG A 80 -1.11 -22.77 7.10
CA ARG A 80 -1.86 -22.42 8.31
C ARG A 80 -3.16 -23.23 8.38
N PRO A 81 -3.61 -23.65 9.57
CA PRO A 81 -4.88 -24.35 9.72
C PRO A 81 -6.07 -23.44 9.38
N ASP A 82 -7.21 -24.05 9.06
CA ASP A 82 -8.45 -23.32 8.85
C ASP A 82 -8.81 -22.47 10.07
N GLY A 83 -9.31 -21.25 9.83
CA GLY A 83 -9.55 -20.25 10.87
C GLY A 83 -8.34 -19.40 11.27
N LYS A 84 -7.12 -19.72 10.77
CA LYS A 84 -5.89 -18.93 11.01
C LYS A 84 -5.19 -18.48 9.72
N LYS A 85 -5.88 -18.54 8.57
CA LYS A 85 -5.32 -18.24 7.24
C LYS A 85 -5.32 -16.74 6.90
N ASP A 86 -5.04 -15.90 7.88
CA ASP A 86 -4.98 -14.45 7.73
C ASP A 86 -3.81 -14.06 6.82
N LEU A 87 -4.07 -13.12 5.92
CA LEU A 87 -3.05 -12.52 5.06
C LEU A 87 -2.74 -11.12 5.54
N TYR A 88 -1.45 -10.79 5.55
CA TYR A 88 -0.92 -9.51 6.01
C TYR A 88 -0.21 -8.80 4.87
N GLY A 89 -0.49 -7.51 4.71
CA GLY A 89 0.33 -6.60 3.92
C GLY A 89 1.43 -6.02 4.80
N LEU A 90 2.68 -6.37 4.51
CA LEU A 90 3.87 -5.96 5.26
C LEU A 90 4.59 -4.89 4.46
N CYS A 91 4.91 -3.77 5.09
CA CYS A 91 5.63 -2.68 4.43
C CYS A 91 6.90 -2.40 5.22
N SER A 92 8.05 -2.42 4.53
CA SER A 92 9.32 -2.04 5.14
C SER A 92 9.38 -0.53 5.34
N PRO A 93 10.01 -0.04 6.42
CA PRO A 93 10.21 1.39 6.59
C PRO A 93 11.12 1.92 5.48
N THR A 94 10.77 3.07 4.92
CA THR A 94 11.62 3.79 3.97
C THR A 94 12.92 4.21 4.65
N LYS A 95 14.08 3.90 4.05
CA LYS A 95 15.39 4.32 4.57
C LYS A 95 15.89 5.55 3.82
N LYS A 96 16.68 6.39 4.51
CA LYS A 96 17.07 7.75 4.06
C LYS A 96 17.82 7.82 2.70
N ASN A 97 18.26 6.70 2.13
CA ASN A 97 18.97 6.65 0.85
C ASN A 97 18.42 5.57 -0.10
N GLU A 98 17.27 4.98 0.20
CA GLU A 98 16.65 3.97 -0.66
C GLU A 98 15.54 4.65 -1.48
N THR A 99 15.52 4.39 -2.78
CA THR A 99 14.47 4.88 -3.70
C THR A 99 13.27 3.93 -3.76
N THR A 100 13.35 2.80 -3.06
CA THR A 100 12.33 1.78 -3.02
C THR A 100 12.07 1.33 -1.59
N PHE A 101 10.91 0.74 -1.36
CA PHE A 101 10.56 0.02 -0.15
C PHE A 101 10.09 -1.38 -0.52
N ASP A 102 10.37 -2.36 0.34
CA ASP A 102 9.83 -3.71 0.19
C ASP A 102 8.37 -3.71 0.68
N TYR A 103 7.51 -4.34 -0.12
CA TYR A 103 6.16 -4.71 0.28
C TYR A 103 5.99 -6.21 0.13
N GLY A 104 5.42 -6.83 1.16
CA GLY A 104 5.24 -8.27 1.28
C GLY A 104 3.79 -8.63 1.51
N ILE A 105 3.35 -9.73 0.89
CA ILE A 105 2.08 -10.37 1.22
C ILE A 105 2.40 -11.69 1.89
N GLY A 106 1.97 -11.85 3.15
CA GLY A 106 2.45 -12.94 3.99
C GLY A 106 1.46 -13.49 5.00
N VAL A 107 1.84 -14.61 5.62
CA VAL A 107 1.16 -15.21 6.77
C VAL A 107 2.09 -15.19 7.98
N LEU A 108 1.49 -15.16 9.17
CA LEU A 108 2.21 -15.24 10.44
C LEU A 108 2.93 -16.60 10.57
N ILE A 109 4.15 -16.59 11.08
CA ILE A 109 4.88 -17.78 11.51
C ILE A 109 4.75 -17.90 13.03
N ASP A 110 3.96 -18.88 13.46
CA ASP A 110 3.84 -19.30 14.86
C ASP A 110 3.92 -20.84 14.95
N GLU A 111 3.54 -21.39 16.09
CA GLU A 111 3.52 -22.83 16.36
C GLU A 111 2.60 -23.65 15.45
N ASP A 112 1.61 -23.02 14.80
CA ASP A 112 0.67 -23.68 13.90
C ASP A 112 1.05 -23.54 12.41
N THR A 113 2.17 -22.88 12.11
CA THR A 113 2.63 -22.67 10.74
C THR A 113 3.55 -23.80 10.30
N HIS A 114 3.11 -24.59 9.32
CA HIS A 114 3.84 -25.75 8.81
C HIS A 114 4.67 -25.36 7.57
N ILE A 115 5.98 -25.21 7.75
CA ILE A 115 6.93 -24.90 6.66
C ILE A 115 7.77 -26.14 6.36
N ASP A 116 7.31 -26.96 5.41
CA ASP A 116 7.95 -28.25 5.10
C ASP A 116 9.35 -28.09 4.46
N ASN A 117 9.56 -27.02 3.69
CA ASN A 117 10.83 -26.77 3.00
C ASN A 117 11.09 -25.28 2.78
N GLU A 118 11.74 -24.64 3.74
CA GLU A 118 12.10 -23.23 3.69
C GLU A 118 13.00 -22.89 2.50
N GLU A 119 13.98 -23.73 2.18
CA GLU A 119 14.91 -23.48 1.07
C GLU A 119 14.20 -23.46 -0.29
N ALA A 120 13.20 -24.33 -0.47
CA ALA A 120 12.36 -24.32 -1.67
C ALA A 120 11.51 -23.04 -1.76
N MET A 121 10.99 -22.55 -0.63
CA MET A 121 10.25 -21.29 -0.58
C MET A 121 11.14 -20.10 -0.93
N LEU A 122 12.36 -20.05 -0.39
CA LEU A 122 13.34 -19.01 -0.75
C LEU A 122 13.67 -19.03 -2.25
N LYS A 123 13.84 -20.22 -2.84
CA LYS A 123 14.06 -20.38 -4.30
C LYS A 123 12.86 -19.91 -5.14
N LYS A 124 11.64 -20.00 -4.61
CA LYS A 124 10.41 -19.46 -5.21
C LYS A 124 10.23 -17.95 -4.99
N GLY A 125 11.15 -17.31 -4.27
CA GLY A 125 11.14 -15.87 -4.01
C GLY A 125 10.27 -15.44 -2.83
N TYR A 126 9.92 -16.37 -1.93
CA TYR A 126 9.41 -16.00 -0.61
C TYR A 126 10.57 -15.56 0.28
N ARG A 127 10.28 -14.79 1.33
CA ARG A 127 11.23 -14.37 2.34
C ARG A 127 10.64 -14.53 3.73
N ILE A 128 11.49 -14.88 4.69
CA ILE A 128 11.17 -14.72 6.11
C ILE A 128 11.38 -13.25 6.46
N TRP A 129 10.34 -12.63 7.01
CA TRP A 129 10.30 -11.23 7.41
C TRP A 129 10.17 -11.15 8.94
#